data_AF-A0A7V8GN33-F1
#
_entry.id   AF-A0A7V8GN33-F1
#
_cell.length_a   1.000
_cell.length_b   1.000
_cell.length_c   1.000
_cell.angle_alpha   90.00
_cell.angle_beta   90.00
_cell.angle_gamma   90.00
#
_symmetry.space_group_name_H-M   'P 1'
#
loop_
_entity.id
_entity.type
_entity.pdbx_description
1 polymer ?
#
loop_
_entity_poly.entity_id
_entity_poly.type
_entity_poly.pdbx_seq_one_letter_code
_entity_poly.pdbx_strand_id
1 'polypeptide(L)'
;MICQALRLPASQLTAARPDEAGVAPDPGTCVDAELLCQQRVKGVYGDLLAFMSRLELPLDEEHRRFWTGSQMAALQMVNAVKDAKHLQKNLGQRLQGPDSPVRAAYVDLRRHLFGQIRALRAIALADGDDGASRLRDLDRKAAAFDARFRTRLFEQVRAGRFDALEAGSLLNDHGYVERIYRSLRQALAFAEEPDSLQRLRRLAGDAVPERA
;
A
#
# COMPACT_ATOMS: atom_id res chain seq x y z
N MET A 1 -5.57 -7.47 -1.24
CA MET A 1 -6.12 -6.37 -2.07
C MET A 1 -5.04 -5.64 -2.87
N ILE A 2 -4.25 -4.71 -2.31
CA ILE A 2 -3.26 -3.93 -3.09
C ILE A 2 -2.24 -4.83 -3.80
N CYS A 3 -1.71 -5.85 -3.13
CA CYS A 3 -0.80 -6.80 -3.79
C CYS A 3 -1.47 -7.58 -4.92
N GLN A 4 -2.74 -8.00 -4.76
CA GLN A 4 -3.48 -8.69 -5.82
C GLN A 4 -3.75 -7.77 -7.02
N ALA A 5 -4.18 -6.53 -6.77
CA ALA A 5 -4.39 -5.50 -7.79
C ALA A 5 -3.12 -5.25 -8.61
N LEU A 6 -1.96 -5.21 -7.96
CA LEU A 6 -0.68 -4.92 -8.61
C LEU A 6 0.09 -6.18 -9.03
N ARG A 7 -0.55 -7.35 -8.97
CA ARG A 7 0.03 -8.68 -9.22
C ARG A 7 1.30 -8.96 -8.41
N LEU A 8 1.48 -8.31 -7.27
CA LEU A 8 2.63 -8.51 -6.39
C LEU A 8 2.53 -9.87 -5.69
N PRO A 9 3.66 -10.59 -5.50
CA PRO A 9 3.64 -11.92 -4.91
C PRO A 9 3.28 -11.84 -3.42
N ALA A 10 1.98 -11.95 -3.12
CA ALA A 10 1.46 -11.79 -1.76
C ALA A 10 2.03 -12.84 -0.79
N SER A 11 2.34 -14.04 -1.28
CA SER A 11 3.03 -15.10 -0.53
C SER A 11 4.43 -14.69 -0.06
N GLN A 12 5.09 -13.76 -0.76
CA GLN A 12 6.40 -13.24 -0.38
C GLN A 12 6.34 -12.07 0.61
N LEU A 13 5.14 -11.60 0.98
CA LEU A 13 5.01 -10.54 1.99
C LEU A 13 5.57 -10.97 3.35
N THR A 14 5.45 -12.26 3.69
CA THR A 14 5.90 -12.85 4.96
C THR A 14 7.23 -13.58 4.85
N ALA A 15 7.77 -13.78 3.64
CA ALA A 15 9.03 -14.48 3.44
C ALA A 15 10.21 -13.72 4.06
N ALA A 16 11.11 -14.42 4.76
CA ALA A 16 12.29 -13.83 5.40
C ALA A 16 13.26 -13.21 4.37
N ARG A 17 13.38 -13.81 3.19
CA ARG A 17 14.07 -13.24 2.03
C ARG A 17 13.13 -13.28 0.83
N PRO A 18 12.80 -12.13 0.21
CA PRO A 18 12.05 -12.14 -1.04
C PRO A 18 12.91 -12.72 -2.15
N ASP A 19 12.28 -13.39 -3.09
CA ASP A 19 12.93 -13.68 -4.37
C ASP A 19 12.77 -12.44 -5.25
N GLU A 20 13.87 -11.72 -5.50
CA GLU A 20 13.85 -10.54 -6.36
C GLU A 20 13.51 -10.87 -7.83
N ALA A 21 13.71 -12.14 -8.25
CA ALA A 21 13.33 -12.64 -9.57
C ALA A 21 11.82 -12.95 -9.67
N GLY A 22 11.18 -13.33 -8.55
CA GLY A 22 9.75 -13.63 -8.42
C GLY A 22 8.82 -12.42 -8.47
N VAL A 23 9.35 -11.21 -8.65
CA VAL A 23 8.56 -10.01 -9.00
C VAL A 23 8.39 -9.90 -10.53
N ALA A 24 8.73 -10.92 -11.32
CA ALA A 24 8.30 -10.96 -12.71
C ALA A 24 6.75 -11.00 -12.81
N PRO A 25 6.14 -10.36 -13.81
CA PRO A 25 4.69 -10.43 -14.01
C PRO A 25 4.31 -11.87 -14.41
N ASP A 26 3.54 -12.57 -13.57
CA ASP A 26 2.86 -13.80 -13.97
C ASP A 26 1.66 -13.45 -14.89
N PRO A 27 1.61 -13.98 -16.12
CA PRO A 27 0.51 -13.73 -17.05
C PRO A 27 -0.83 -14.38 -16.64
N GLY A 28 -0.86 -15.34 -15.71
CA GLY A 28 -2.02 -16.21 -15.48
C GLY A 28 -3.17 -15.68 -14.60
N THR A 29 -2.97 -14.64 -13.79
CA THR A 29 -3.99 -14.13 -12.86
C THR A 29 -4.07 -12.61 -12.85
N CYS A 30 -4.82 -12.03 -13.79
CA CYS A 30 -5.20 -10.63 -13.71
C CYS A 30 -6.55 -10.52 -13.00
N VAL A 31 -6.56 -10.04 -11.75
CA VAL A 31 -7.80 -9.72 -11.05
C VAL A 31 -8.05 -8.22 -11.18
N ASP A 32 -9.20 -7.83 -11.72
CA ASP A 32 -9.58 -6.43 -11.87
C ASP A 32 -9.67 -5.75 -10.49
N ALA A 33 -8.81 -4.75 -10.24
CA ALA A 33 -8.82 -3.99 -9.00
C ALA A 33 -10.10 -3.18 -8.80
N GLU A 34 -10.77 -2.76 -9.87
CA GLU A 34 -12.09 -2.13 -9.84
C GLU A 34 -13.10 -3.08 -9.22
N LEU A 35 -13.22 -4.29 -9.80
CA LEU A 35 -14.15 -5.32 -9.34
C LEU A 35 -13.84 -5.74 -7.90
N LEU A 36 -12.57 -5.98 -7.59
CA LEU A 36 -12.11 -6.30 -6.24
C LEU A 36 -12.46 -5.21 -5.22
N CYS A 37 -12.29 -3.93 -5.59
CA CYS A 37 -12.62 -2.79 -4.73
C CYS A 37 -14.14 -2.70 -4.50
N GLN A 38 -14.94 -2.86 -5.56
CA GLN A 38 -16.39 -2.87 -5.46
C GLN A 38 -16.90 -3.99 -4.55
N GLN A 39 -16.36 -5.20 -4.70
CA GLN A 39 -16.78 -6.38 -3.94
C GLN A 39 -16.36 -6.35 -2.46
N ARG A 40 -15.17 -5.81 -2.15
CA ARG A 40 -14.55 -6.02 -0.83
C ARG A 40 -14.28 -4.75 -0.02
N VAL A 41 -14.23 -3.59 -0.66
CA VAL A 41 -13.86 -2.32 0.00
C VAL A 41 -15.05 -1.39 0.10
N LYS A 42 -15.83 -1.23 -0.97
CA LYS A 42 -16.91 -0.22 -1.02
C LYS A 42 -18.00 -0.45 0.03
N GLY A 43 -18.47 -1.69 0.19
CA GLY A 43 -19.47 -2.05 1.20
C GLY A 43 -18.96 -1.84 2.61
N VAL A 44 -17.84 -2.48 2.97
CA VAL A 44 -17.22 -2.39 4.30
C VAL A 44 -16.90 -0.95 4.69
N TYR A 45 -16.38 -0.14 3.76
CA TYR A 45 -16.11 1.27 4.03
C TYR A 45 -17.39 2.08 4.24
N GLY A 46 -18.46 1.80 3.47
CA GLY A 46 -19.77 2.42 3.68
C GLY A 46 -20.37 2.08 5.03
N ASP A 47 -20.31 0.80 5.42
CA ASP A 47 -20.80 0.31 6.71
C ASP A 47 -19.99 0.92 7.86
N LEU A 48 -18.66 1.00 7.71
CA LEU A 48 -17.78 1.64 8.68
C LEU A 48 -18.11 3.12 8.83
N LEU A 49 -18.26 3.87 7.73
CA LEU A 49 -18.67 5.27 7.80
C LEU A 49 -20.03 5.46 8.46
N ALA A 50 -21.00 4.59 8.16
CA ALA A 50 -22.33 4.64 8.75
C ALA A 50 -22.31 4.28 10.25
N PHE A 51 -21.46 3.34 10.66
CA PHE A 51 -21.23 3.07 12.07
C PHE A 51 -20.60 4.28 12.75
N MET A 52 -19.55 4.84 12.13
CA MET A 52 -18.78 5.93 12.72
C MET A 52 -19.56 7.26 12.79
N SER A 53 -20.56 7.47 11.94
CA SER A 53 -21.40 8.66 11.98
C SER A 53 -22.52 8.59 13.02
N ARG A 54 -22.87 7.40 13.51
CA ARG A 54 -23.98 7.18 14.45
C ARG A 54 -23.52 7.00 15.90
N LEU A 55 -22.21 6.98 16.15
CA LEU A 55 -21.68 6.82 17.49
C LEU A 55 -21.84 8.13 18.28
N GLU A 56 -22.87 8.19 19.11
CA GLU A 56 -23.11 9.30 20.04
C GLU A 56 -22.78 8.85 21.46
N LEU A 57 -21.47 8.78 21.78
CA LEU A 57 -20.99 8.48 23.12
C LEU A 57 -20.09 9.62 23.62
N PRO A 58 -20.13 9.96 24.92
CA PRO A 58 -19.15 10.85 25.51
C PRO A 58 -17.79 10.14 25.53
N LEU A 59 -16.93 10.48 24.57
CA LEU A 59 -15.55 10.00 24.51
C LEU A 59 -14.63 10.96 25.26
N ASP A 60 -13.80 10.40 26.13
CA ASP A 60 -12.63 11.12 26.63
C ASP A 60 -11.64 11.44 25.48
N GLU A 61 -10.60 12.20 25.80
CA GLU A 61 -9.65 12.68 24.81
C GLU A 61 -8.87 11.55 24.12
N GLU A 62 -8.53 10.48 24.85
CA GLU A 62 -7.77 9.34 24.33
C GLU A 62 -8.62 8.54 23.32
N HIS A 63 -9.85 8.18 23.70
CA HIS A 63 -10.75 7.45 22.83
C HIS A 63 -11.18 8.29 21.62
N ARG A 64 -11.31 9.61 21.77
CA ARG A 64 -11.61 10.52 20.66
C ARG A 64 -10.47 10.57 19.65
N ARG A 65 -9.21 10.65 20.10
CA ARG A 65 -8.04 10.59 19.21
C ARG A 65 -7.98 9.27 18.46
N PHE A 66 -8.16 8.14 19.15
CA PHE A 66 -8.21 6.83 18.52
C PHE A 66 -9.34 6.71 17.50
N TRP A 67 -10.51 7.24 17.83
CA TRP A 67 -11.68 7.24 16.96
C TRP A 67 -11.41 8.02 15.66
N THR A 68 -10.94 9.27 15.77
CA THR A 68 -10.57 10.08 14.60
C THR A 68 -9.43 9.45 13.82
N GLY A 69 -8.42 8.88 14.50
CA GLY A 69 -7.33 8.15 13.87
C GLY A 69 -7.81 6.96 13.04
N SER A 70 -8.74 6.16 13.57
CA SER A 70 -9.34 5.02 12.87
C SER A 70 -10.10 5.45 11.61
N GLN A 71 -10.81 6.57 11.69
CA GLN A 71 -11.51 7.22 10.57
C GLN A 71 -10.53 7.56 9.45
N MET A 72 -9.42 8.21 9.81
CA MET A 72 -8.37 8.59 8.88
C MET A 72 -7.66 7.38 8.30
N ALA A 73 -7.34 6.36 9.11
CA ALA A 73 -6.72 5.12 8.65
C ALA A 73 -7.58 4.41 7.60
N ALA A 74 -8.90 4.31 7.83
CA ALA A 74 -9.83 3.73 6.88
C ALA A 74 -9.87 4.50 5.56
N LEU A 75 -9.94 5.84 5.62
CA LEU A 75 -9.89 6.69 4.43
C LEU A 75 -8.60 6.48 3.63
N GLN A 76 -7.46 6.42 4.32
CA GLN A 76 -6.16 6.21 3.66
C GLN A 76 -6.05 4.82 3.04
N MET A 77 -6.59 3.78 3.68
CA MET A 77 -6.66 2.44 3.08
C MET A 77 -7.48 2.44 1.78
N VAL A 78 -8.60 3.17 1.73
CA VAL A 78 -9.40 3.32 0.50
C VAL A 78 -8.64 4.09 -0.58
N ASN A 79 -7.95 5.18 -0.21
CA ASN A 79 -7.15 5.96 -1.16
C ASN A 79 -6.02 5.11 -1.76
N ALA A 80 -5.32 4.32 -0.94
CA ALA A 80 -4.29 3.39 -1.41
C ALA A 80 -4.84 2.37 -2.44
N VAL A 81 -6.06 1.86 -2.24
CA VAL A 81 -6.71 0.96 -3.21
C VAL A 81 -7.08 1.69 -4.50
N LYS A 82 -7.56 2.93 -4.43
CA LYS A 82 -7.86 3.75 -5.62
C LYS A 82 -6.61 4.03 -6.45
N ASP A 83 -5.53 4.45 -5.81
CA ASP A 83 -4.26 4.69 -6.51
C ASP A 83 -3.69 3.39 -7.11
N ALA A 84 -3.80 2.26 -6.39
CA ALA A 84 -3.41 0.95 -6.91
C ALA A 84 -4.23 0.53 -8.15
N LYS A 85 -5.53 0.87 -8.20
CA LYS A 85 -6.38 0.64 -9.38
C LYS A 85 -5.85 1.42 -10.59
N HIS A 86 -5.53 2.70 -10.41
CA HIS A 86 -4.99 3.52 -11.50
C HIS A 86 -3.64 2.98 -11.99
N LEU A 87 -2.75 2.62 -11.07
CA LEU A 87 -1.45 2.04 -11.39
C LEU A 87 -1.56 0.68 -12.10
N GLN A 88 -2.52 -0.17 -11.71
CA GLN A 88 -2.76 -1.46 -12.36
C GLN A 88 -3.04 -1.32 -13.86
N LYS A 89 -3.84 -0.32 -14.27
CA LYS A 89 -4.20 -0.11 -15.67
C LYS A 89 -2.96 0.05 -16.56
N ASN A 90 -2.00 0.87 -16.12
CA ASN A 90 -0.79 1.16 -16.89
C ASN A 90 0.26 0.03 -16.78
N LEU A 91 0.44 -0.54 -15.58
CA LEU A 91 1.29 -1.72 -15.39
C LEU A 91 0.81 -2.93 -16.20
N GLY A 92 -0.50 -3.10 -16.35
CA GLY A 92 -1.13 -4.13 -17.16
C GLY A 92 -0.55 -4.17 -18.56
N GLN A 93 -0.62 -3.03 -19.25
CA GLN A 93 -0.16 -2.87 -20.62
C GLN A 93 1.36 -2.91 -20.74
N ARG A 94 2.07 -2.16 -19.87
CA ARG A 94 3.53 -1.95 -20.02
C ARG A 94 4.37 -3.17 -19.63
N LEU A 95 3.86 -4.04 -18.77
CA LEU A 95 4.58 -5.25 -18.36
C LEU A 95 4.39 -6.45 -19.31
N GLN A 96 3.37 -6.41 -20.18
CA GLN A 96 3.09 -7.45 -21.18
C GLN A 96 3.86 -7.25 -22.50
N GLY A 97 4.45 -6.07 -22.72
CA GLY A 97 5.27 -5.78 -23.89
C GLY A 97 6.64 -6.48 -23.86
N PRO A 98 7.38 -6.44 -24.99
CA PRO A 98 8.73 -6.97 -25.07
C PRO A 98 9.70 -6.24 -24.13
N ASP A 99 10.86 -6.85 -23.90
CA ASP A 99 11.92 -6.22 -23.14
C ASP A 99 12.34 -4.89 -23.78
N SER A 100 12.25 -3.83 -22.98
CA SER A 100 12.56 -2.47 -23.37
C SER A 100 13.05 -1.66 -22.16
N PRO A 101 13.79 -0.57 -22.38
CA PRO A 101 14.16 0.36 -21.31
C PRO A 101 12.97 0.85 -20.48
N VAL A 102 11.82 1.09 -21.13
CA VAL A 102 10.58 1.54 -20.46
C VAL A 102 10.00 0.44 -19.59
N ARG A 103 9.91 -0.80 -20.11
CA ARG A 103 9.47 -1.96 -19.32
C ARG A 103 10.34 -2.16 -18.08
N ALA A 104 11.67 -2.04 -18.23
CA ALA A 104 12.60 -2.15 -17.11
C ALA A 104 12.33 -1.09 -16.02
N ALA A 105 11.99 0.15 -16.39
CA ALA A 105 11.64 1.20 -15.45
C ALA A 105 10.32 0.89 -14.69
N TYR A 106 9.31 0.33 -15.37
CA TYR A 106 8.09 -0.15 -14.72
C TYR A 106 8.34 -1.31 -13.74
N VAL A 107 9.23 -2.23 -14.09
CA VAL A 107 9.64 -3.32 -13.19
C VAL A 107 10.34 -2.74 -11.95
N ASP A 108 11.20 -1.73 -12.11
CA ASP A 108 11.86 -1.05 -10.98
C ASP A 108 10.85 -0.37 -10.05
N LEU A 109 9.87 0.37 -10.60
CA LEU A 109 8.76 0.95 -9.82
C LEU A 109 7.98 -0.11 -9.04
N ARG A 110 7.63 -1.22 -9.69
CA ARG A 110 6.86 -2.30 -9.07
C ARG A 110 7.66 -2.97 -7.94
N ARG A 111 8.96 -3.20 -8.13
CA ARG A 111 9.85 -3.74 -7.09
C ARG A 111 9.96 -2.77 -5.92
N HIS A 112 10.12 -1.48 -6.18
CA HIS A 112 10.20 -0.45 -5.14
C HIS A 112 8.93 -0.43 -4.28
N LEU A 113 7.76 -0.34 -4.90
CA LEU A 113 6.48 -0.33 -4.20
C LEU A 113 6.28 -1.62 -3.36
N PHE A 114 6.67 -2.78 -3.90
CA PHE A 114 6.59 -4.03 -3.16
C PHE A 114 7.49 -4.03 -1.92
N GLY A 115 8.72 -3.54 -2.05
CA GLY A 115 9.64 -3.37 -0.93
C GLY A 115 9.06 -2.46 0.16
N GLN A 116 8.42 -1.36 -0.22
CA GLN A 116 7.75 -0.45 0.72
C GLN A 116 6.58 -1.14 1.45
N ILE A 117 5.70 -1.84 0.73
CA ILE A 117 4.57 -2.55 1.32
C ILE A 117 5.06 -3.62 2.32
N ARG A 118 6.12 -4.35 1.98
CA ARG A 118 6.74 -5.34 2.88
C ARG A 118 7.33 -4.70 4.11
N ALA A 119 8.06 -3.60 3.95
CA ALA A 119 8.65 -2.88 5.07
C ALA A 119 7.58 -2.33 6.02
N LEU A 120 6.51 -1.72 5.50
CA LEU A 120 5.38 -1.23 6.31
C LEU A 120 4.70 -2.38 7.06
N ARG A 121 4.47 -3.52 6.40
CA ARG A 121 3.91 -4.72 7.07
C ARG A 121 4.83 -5.23 8.19
N ALA A 122 6.14 -5.27 7.94
CA ALA A 122 7.11 -5.71 8.94
C ALA A 122 7.25 -4.74 10.12
N ILE A 123 6.97 -3.45 9.93
CA ILE A 123 6.88 -2.48 11.03
C ILE A 123 5.58 -2.71 11.81
N ALA A 124 4.45 -2.90 11.11
CA ALA A 124 3.14 -3.11 11.73
C ALA A 124 3.03 -4.39 12.59
N LEU A 125 3.86 -5.40 12.32
CA LEU A 125 3.87 -6.68 13.03
C LEU A 125 5.00 -6.79 14.07
N ALA A 126 5.89 -5.81 14.14
CA ALA A 126 7.00 -5.87 15.08
C ALA A 126 6.53 -5.41 16.47
N ASP A 127 6.75 -6.25 17.47
CA ASP A 127 6.62 -5.87 18.87
C ASP A 127 7.93 -5.20 19.31
N GLY A 128 7.95 -3.88 19.32
CA GLY A 128 9.13 -3.12 19.73
C GLY A 128 9.00 -1.62 19.56
N ASP A 129 9.78 -0.87 20.33
CA ASP A 129 9.76 0.60 20.38
C ASP A 129 10.53 1.26 19.20
N ASP A 130 11.07 0.46 18.28
CA ASP A 130 11.88 0.93 17.15
C ASP A 130 11.05 1.33 15.90
N GLY A 131 9.74 1.10 15.94
CA GLY A 131 8.84 1.28 14.80
C GLY A 131 8.90 2.68 14.19
N ALA A 132 8.93 3.73 15.03
CA ALA A 132 9.04 5.11 14.57
C ALA A 132 10.37 5.40 13.83
N SER A 133 11.49 4.83 14.30
CA SER A 133 12.78 4.99 13.61
C SER A 133 12.80 4.24 12.29
N ARG A 134 12.27 3.01 12.26
CA ARG A 134 12.17 2.22 11.03
C ARG A 134 11.28 2.89 9.99
N LEU A 135 10.23 3.57 10.42
CA LEU A 135 9.37 4.36 9.54
C LEU A 135 10.11 5.57 8.94
N ARG A 136 10.87 6.32 9.76
CA ARG A 136 11.72 7.42 9.27
C ARG A 136 12.77 6.93 8.26
N ASP A 137 13.37 5.78 8.51
CA ASP A 137 14.33 5.17 7.59
C ASP A 137 13.68 4.77 6.26
N LEU A 138 12.46 4.26 6.31
CA LEU A 138 11.69 3.93 5.13
C LEU A 138 11.34 5.20 4.32
N ASP A 139 10.95 6.29 5.00
CA ASP A 139 10.71 7.59 4.37
C ASP A 139 11.96 8.13 3.65
N ARG A 140 13.13 8.04 4.30
CA ARG A 140 14.41 8.44 3.68
C ARG A 140 14.73 7.61 2.44
N LYS A 141 14.51 6.29 2.50
CA LYS A 141 14.74 5.39 1.37
C LYS A 141 13.77 5.66 0.20
N ALA A 142 12.51 5.98 0.50
CA ALA A 142 11.53 6.38 -0.51
C ALA A 142 11.99 7.66 -1.23
N ALA A 143 12.28 8.72 -0.48
CA ALA A 143 12.74 9.99 -1.07
C ALA A 143 14.02 9.84 -1.92
N ALA A 144 14.97 9.01 -1.46
CA ALA A 144 16.20 8.73 -2.21
C ALA A 144 15.92 7.94 -3.51
N PHE A 145 14.94 7.03 -3.50
CA PHE A 145 14.49 6.35 -4.71
C PHE A 145 13.83 7.34 -5.68
N ASP A 146 12.92 8.19 -5.20
CA ASP A 146 12.18 9.15 -6.02
C ASP A 146 13.13 10.09 -6.78
N ALA A 147 14.12 10.65 -6.08
CA ALA A 147 15.13 11.50 -6.68
C ALA A 147 15.93 10.76 -7.77
N ARG A 148 16.42 9.56 -7.47
CA ARG A 148 17.19 8.73 -8.42
C ARG A 148 16.34 8.31 -9.63
N PHE A 149 15.10 7.93 -9.40
CA PHE A 149 14.19 7.46 -10.44
C PHE A 149 13.91 8.58 -11.44
N ARG A 150 13.60 9.79 -10.96
CA ARG A 150 13.38 10.97 -11.79
C ARG A 150 14.62 11.36 -12.59
N THR A 151 15.80 11.37 -11.96
CA THR A 151 17.06 11.66 -12.66
C THR A 151 17.30 10.68 -13.80
N ARG A 152 17.18 9.37 -13.54
CA ARG A 152 17.33 8.32 -14.57
C ARG A 152 16.31 8.46 -15.68
N LEU A 153 15.05 8.76 -15.36
CA LEU A 153 13.99 8.97 -16.34
C LEU A 153 14.36 10.08 -17.32
N PHE A 154 14.80 11.24 -16.83
CA PHE A 154 15.21 12.33 -17.71
C PHE A 154 16.50 12.04 -18.50
N GLU A 155 17.41 11.23 -17.97
CA GLU A 155 18.56 10.74 -18.72
C GLU A 155 18.12 9.84 -19.90
N GLN A 156 17.15 8.95 -19.70
CA GLN A 156 16.62 8.10 -20.78
C GLN A 156 15.92 8.92 -21.87
N VAL A 157 15.17 9.96 -21.49
CA VAL A 157 14.56 10.90 -22.44
C VAL A 157 15.61 11.63 -23.26
N ARG A 158 16.65 12.19 -22.63
CA ARG A 158 17.75 12.86 -23.35
C ARG A 158 18.52 11.93 -24.28
N ALA A 159 18.64 10.66 -23.90
CA ALA A 159 19.27 9.63 -24.73
C ALA A 159 18.37 9.10 -25.85
N GLY A 160 17.15 9.63 -26.02
CA GLY A 160 16.19 9.20 -27.04
C GLY A 160 15.62 7.80 -26.83
N ARG A 161 15.75 7.24 -25.61
CA ARG A 161 15.28 5.89 -25.29
C ARG A 161 13.83 5.86 -24.81
N PHE A 162 13.35 6.97 -24.26
CA PHE A 162 11.95 7.19 -23.89
C PHE A 162 11.39 8.33 -24.74
N ASP A 163 10.19 8.16 -25.28
CA ASP A 163 9.45 9.29 -25.84
C ASP A 163 8.77 10.12 -24.73
N ALA A 164 8.21 11.27 -25.11
CA ALA A 164 7.55 12.18 -24.17
C ALA A 164 6.28 11.59 -23.52
N LEU A 165 5.54 10.74 -24.24
CA LEU A 165 4.33 10.10 -23.73
C LEU A 165 4.68 9.00 -22.72
N GLU A 166 5.72 8.23 -23.00
CA GLU A 166 6.26 7.20 -22.10
C GLU A 166 6.80 7.81 -20.82
N ALA A 167 7.58 8.89 -20.93
CA ALA A 167 8.08 9.64 -19.79
C ALA A 167 6.94 10.20 -18.93
N GLY A 168 5.91 10.80 -19.57
CA GLY A 168 4.73 11.33 -18.88
C GLY A 168 3.93 10.25 -18.15
N SER A 169 3.68 9.10 -18.80
CA SER A 169 3.01 7.95 -18.18
C SER A 169 3.79 7.45 -16.97
N LEU A 170 5.11 7.28 -17.12
CA LEU A 170 5.96 6.74 -16.07
C LEU A 170 6.06 7.69 -14.86
N LEU A 171 6.05 9.02 -15.08
CA LEU A 171 5.97 10.00 -13.99
C LEU A 171 4.63 9.96 -13.26
N ASN A 172 3.51 9.78 -13.97
CA ASN A 172 2.21 9.61 -13.34
C ASN A 172 2.16 8.34 -12.49
N ASP A 173 2.71 7.25 -13.01
CA ASP A 173 2.78 5.95 -12.34
C ASP A 173 3.70 5.96 -11.12
N HIS A 174 4.82 6.68 -11.21
CA HIS A 174 5.63 7.00 -10.04
C HIS A 174 4.83 7.78 -8.99
N GLY A 175 4.03 8.76 -9.39
CA GLY A 175 3.14 9.49 -8.50
C GLY A 175 2.07 8.61 -7.83
N TYR A 176 1.51 7.62 -8.54
CA TYR A 176 0.62 6.62 -7.93
C TYR A 176 1.37 5.79 -6.87
N VAL A 177 2.59 5.33 -7.16
CA VAL A 177 3.44 4.59 -6.20
C VAL A 177 3.66 5.40 -4.91
N GLU A 178 4.05 6.68 -5.04
CA GLU A 178 4.25 7.57 -3.88
C GLU A 178 2.97 7.73 -3.04
N ARG A 179 1.81 7.91 -3.67
CA ARG A 179 0.54 8.08 -2.96
C ARG A 179 0.07 6.79 -2.28
N ILE A 180 0.28 5.63 -2.90
CA ILE A 180 0.02 4.33 -2.26
C ILE A 180 0.88 4.19 -1.00
N TYR A 181 2.19 4.44 -1.12
CA TYR A 181 3.11 4.40 0.02
C TYR A 181 2.66 5.35 1.14
N ARG A 182 2.41 6.62 0.82
CA ARG A 182 2.01 7.64 1.78
C ARG A 182 0.72 7.28 2.50
N SER A 183 -0.27 6.79 1.77
CA SER A 183 -1.57 6.39 2.34
C SER A 183 -1.40 5.21 3.30
N LEU A 184 -0.65 4.18 2.92
CA LEU A 184 -0.38 3.02 3.80
C LEU A 184 0.43 3.40 5.03
N ARG A 185 1.44 4.26 4.86
CA ARG A 185 2.25 4.80 5.95
C ARG A 185 1.40 5.61 6.93
N GLN A 186 0.48 6.44 6.44
CA GLN A 186 -0.45 7.20 7.28
C GLN A 186 -1.41 6.27 8.03
N ALA A 187 -1.99 5.27 7.35
CA ALA A 187 -2.86 4.29 8.00
C ALA A 187 -2.15 3.57 9.16
N LEU A 188 -0.86 3.25 9.01
CA LEU A 188 -0.05 2.67 10.08
C LEU A 188 0.20 3.63 11.25
N ALA A 189 0.37 4.92 10.99
CA ALA A 189 0.65 5.91 12.03
C ALA A 189 -0.55 6.17 12.97
N PHE A 190 -1.77 5.78 12.59
CA PHE A 190 -2.98 5.94 13.40
C PHE A 190 -3.31 4.71 14.26
N ALA A 191 -2.38 3.76 14.42
CA ALA A 191 -2.65 2.44 15.00
C ALA A 191 -2.57 2.36 16.54
N GLU A 192 -2.30 3.45 17.26
CA GLU A 192 -2.22 3.40 18.72
C GLU A 192 -3.61 3.28 19.36
N GLU A 193 -3.95 2.05 19.74
CA GLU A 193 -5.20 1.69 20.40
C GLU A 193 -5.12 1.96 21.92
N PRO A 194 -6.14 2.60 22.52
CA PRO A 194 -6.24 2.77 23.98
C PRO A 194 -6.15 1.45 24.74
N ASP A 195 -5.49 1.45 25.90
CA ASP A 195 -5.30 0.24 26.74
C ASP A 195 -6.62 -0.41 27.18
N SER A 196 -7.67 0.40 27.34
CA SER A 196 -9.04 -0.06 27.62
C SER A 196 -9.58 -0.94 26.50
N LEU A 197 -9.40 -0.52 25.25
CA LEU A 197 -9.87 -1.23 24.06
C LEU A 197 -8.98 -2.44 23.75
N GLN A 198 -7.66 -2.33 23.92
CA GLN A 198 -6.75 -3.48 23.82
C GLN A 198 -7.15 -4.60 24.79
N ARG A 199 -7.45 -4.26 26.05
CA ARG A 199 -7.93 -5.22 27.05
C ARG A 199 -9.26 -5.84 26.64
N LEU A 200 -10.20 -5.03 26.18
CA LEU A 200 -11.52 -5.50 25.73
C LEU A 200 -11.39 -6.44 24.53
N ARG A 201 -10.52 -6.14 23.57
CA ARG A 201 -10.20 -6.99 22.42
C ARG A 201 -9.58 -8.33 22.82
N ARG A 202 -8.66 -8.34 23.80
CA ARG A 202 -8.10 -9.59 24.35
C ARG A 202 -9.19 -10.45 25.01
N LEU A 203 -10.02 -9.84 25.86
CA LEU A 203 -11.14 -10.53 26.53
C LEU A 203 -12.19 -11.07 25.53
N ALA A 204 -12.48 -10.34 24.46
CA ALA A 204 -13.39 -10.79 23.41
C ALA A 204 -12.78 -11.88 22.51
N GLY A 205 -11.45 -11.86 22.32
CA GLY A 205 -10.71 -12.89 21.57
C GLY A 205 -10.69 -14.24 22.28
N ASP A 206 -10.65 -14.24 23.62
CA ASP A 206 -10.73 -15.45 24.45
C ASP A 206 -12.15 -16.05 24.53
N ALA A 207 -13.17 -15.32 24.03
CA ALA A 207 -14.58 -15.69 24.11
C ALA A 207 -15.16 -16.33 22.83
N VAL A 208 -14.33 -16.63 21.81
CA VAL A 208 -14.78 -17.38 20.63
C VAL A 208 -14.53 -18.87 20.87
N PRO A 209 -15.53 -19.68 21.25
CA PRO A 209 -15.36 -21.13 21.26
C PRO A 209 -15.16 -21.62 19.82
N GLU A 210 -14.17 -22.50 19.63
CA GLU A 210 -13.98 -23.24 18.38
C GLU A 210 -15.33 -23.86 17.98
N ARG A 211 -15.88 -23.42 16.85
CA ARG A 211 -16.98 -24.12 16.21
C ARG A 211 -16.40 -25.39 15.59
N ALA A 212 -16.64 -26.51 16.26
CA ALA A 212 -16.49 -27.87 15.76
C ALA A 212 -17.32 -28.11 14.49
#